data_AF-A0A1D9MHE1-F1
#
_entry.id   AF-A0A1D9MHE1-F1
#
_cell.length_a   1.000
_cell.length_b   1.000
_cell.length_c   1.000
_cell.angle_alpha   90.00
_cell.angle_beta   90.00
_cell.angle_gamma   90.00
#
_symmetry.space_group_name_H-M   'P 1'
#
loop_
_entity.id
_entity.type
_entity.pdbx_description
1 polymer ?
#
loop_
_entity_poly.entity_id
_entity_poly.type
_entity_poly.pdbx_seq_one_letter_code
_entity_poly.pdbx_strand_id
1 'polypeptide(L)'
;MAEPGREGGTRPGRGRPQKEGCGQVVSCRLPAEEVAAFDALCDQLGVKSRSDGIRAIIRMSAGFLEFGPEDAARLDGIQRELHKIGVNVNQIALAANRGRVSMVKEQWAGIDELRLRLPVLRATLSQVISERRRRGVTLYRKFVAEHQGHQVG
;
A
#
# COMPACT_ATOMS: atom_id res chain seq x y z
N MET A 1 -6.95 66.40 -22.78
CA MET A 1 -6.42 66.13 -21.43
C MET A 1 -6.57 64.65 -21.18
N ALA A 2 -5.46 63.91 -21.27
CA ALA A 2 -5.39 62.48 -20.97
C ALA A 2 -4.74 62.34 -19.59
N GLU A 3 -5.36 61.58 -18.69
CA GLU A 3 -4.72 61.13 -17.45
C GLU A 3 -4.55 59.60 -17.45
N PRO A 4 -3.49 59.08 -16.81
CA PRO A 4 -2.86 57.81 -17.12
C PRO A 4 -3.25 56.69 -16.16
N GLY A 5 -2.99 55.45 -16.58
CA GLY A 5 -3.14 54.26 -15.75
C GLY A 5 -2.01 54.02 -14.74
N ARG A 6 -2.11 52.84 -14.10
CA ARG A 6 -1.19 52.12 -13.18
C ARG A 6 -1.69 52.13 -11.72
N GLU A 7 -1.66 51.04 -10.95
CA GLU A 7 -1.01 49.74 -11.10
C GLU A 7 -1.66 48.77 -10.10
N GLY A 8 -1.98 47.55 -10.54
CA GLY A 8 -2.38 46.47 -9.65
C GLY A 8 -1.22 46.05 -8.76
N GLY A 9 -1.32 46.35 -7.46
CA GLY A 9 -0.30 46.01 -6.49
C GLY A 9 -0.19 44.50 -6.28
N THR A 10 0.79 43.88 -6.94
CA THR A 10 1.30 42.55 -6.57
C THR A 10 1.92 42.66 -5.18
N ARG A 11 1.23 42.14 -4.15
CA ARG A 11 1.80 42.03 -2.80
C ARG A 11 2.86 40.93 -2.82
N PRO A 12 4.13 41.20 -2.47
CA PRO A 12 5.12 40.15 -2.33
C PRO A 12 4.81 39.36 -1.07
N GLY A 13 4.42 38.09 -1.23
CA GLY A 13 4.31 37.17 -0.11
C GLY A 13 5.67 37.02 0.58
N ARG A 14 5.75 37.36 1.87
CA ARG A 14 6.92 37.06 2.71
C ARG A 14 7.08 35.53 2.81
N GLY A 15 7.91 34.97 1.94
CA GLY A 15 8.41 33.60 2.11
C GLY A 15 9.38 33.57 3.28
N ARG A 16 9.01 32.88 4.37
CA ARG A 16 9.94 32.49 5.43
C ARG A 16 11.00 31.56 4.81
N PRO A 17 12.30 31.68 5.16
CA PRO A 17 13.33 30.80 4.61
C PRO A 17 12.95 29.33 4.86
N GLN A 18 12.93 28.56 3.79
CA GLN A 18 12.54 27.17 3.78
C GLN A 18 13.60 26.36 4.53
N LYS A 19 13.18 25.62 5.57
CA LYS A 19 14.09 24.74 6.31
C LYS A 19 14.45 23.58 5.38
N GLU A 20 15.73 23.35 5.13
CA GLU A 20 16.19 22.19 4.36
C GLU A 20 15.58 20.92 4.96
N GLY A 21 14.86 20.16 4.14
CA GLY A 21 14.11 18.97 4.55
C GLY A 21 12.60 19.13 4.71
N CYS A 22 12.02 20.33 4.58
CA CYS A 22 10.56 20.46 4.50
C CYS A 22 10.06 20.30 3.05
N GLY A 23 9.09 19.41 2.85
CA GLY A 23 8.49 19.14 1.54
C GLY A 23 7.86 20.38 0.90
N GLN A 24 7.67 20.35 -0.42
CA GLN A 24 7.03 21.44 -1.15
C GLN A 24 5.51 21.43 -0.92
N VAL A 25 4.92 22.62 -0.80
CA VAL A 25 3.47 22.79 -0.70
C VAL A 25 2.88 22.76 -2.11
N VAL A 26 1.96 21.83 -2.34
CA VAL A 26 1.15 21.75 -3.56
C VAL A 26 -0.27 22.18 -3.19
N SER A 27 -0.80 23.20 -3.88
CA SER A 27 -2.15 23.72 -3.63
C SER A 27 -2.97 23.78 -4.91
N CYS A 28 -4.18 23.23 -4.89
CA CYS A 28 -5.19 23.36 -5.93
C CYS A 28 -6.55 23.71 -5.31
N ARG A 29 -7.47 24.25 -6.13
CA ARG A 29 -8.86 24.46 -5.74
C ARG A 29 -9.68 23.28 -6.22
N LEU A 30 -10.52 22.74 -5.34
CA LEU A 30 -11.43 21.64 -5.64
C LEU A 30 -12.88 22.09 -5.39
N PRO A 31 -13.84 21.68 -6.23
CA PRO A 31 -15.27 21.75 -5.93
C PRO A 31 -15.62 21.07 -4.61
N ALA A 32 -16.77 21.45 -4.02
CA ALA A 32 -17.16 20.96 -2.70
C ALA A 32 -17.43 19.44 -2.71
N GLU A 33 -18.00 18.93 -3.80
CA GLU A 33 -18.25 17.51 -4.04
C GLU A 33 -16.96 16.68 -4.12
N GLU A 34 -15.90 17.21 -4.72
CA GLU A 34 -14.60 16.55 -4.79
C GLU A 34 -13.92 16.54 -3.43
N VAL A 35 -14.06 17.60 -2.64
CA VAL A 35 -13.58 17.64 -1.25
C VAL A 35 -14.29 16.59 -0.40
N ALA A 36 -15.61 16.46 -0.54
CA ALA A 36 -16.38 15.46 0.20
C ALA A 36 -15.99 14.02 -0.21
N ALA A 37 -15.82 13.76 -1.50
CA ALA A 37 -15.34 12.46 -1.99
C ALA A 37 -13.93 12.14 -1.46
N PHE A 38 -13.06 13.14 -1.41
CA PHE A 38 -11.71 12.98 -0.88
C PHE A 38 -11.67 12.73 0.63
N ASP A 39 -12.53 13.39 1.40
CA ASP A 39 -12.66 13.12 2.85
C ASP A 39 -13.17 11.70 3.11
N ALA A 40 -14.18 11.25 2.36
CA ALA A 40 -14.67 9.87 2.46
C ALA A 40 -13.58 8.83 2.14
N LEU A 41 -12.72 9.11 1.14
CA LEU A 41 -11.56 8.28 0.84
C LEU A 41 -10.54 8.29 1.99
N CYS A 42 -10.30 9.45 2.61
CA CYS A 42 -9.40 9.55 3.76
C CYS A 42 -9.90 8.69 4.94
N ASP A 43 -11.21 8.69 5.20
CA ASP A 43 -11.84 7.87 6.23
C ASP A 43 -11.71 6.38 5.91
N GLN A 44 -11.97 5.99 4.66
CA GLN A 44 -11.80 4.60 4.20
C GLN A 44 -10.34 4.11 4.33
N LEU A 45 -9.37 4.97 4.04
CA LEU A 45 -7.95 4.65 4.20
C LEU A 45 -7.49 4.71 5.67
N GLY A 46 -8.29 5.29 6.58
CA GLY A 46 -7.96 5.47 7.99
C GLY A 46 -6.79 6.44 8.22
N VAL A 47 -6.59 7.41 7.32
CA VAL A 47 -5.50 8.39 7.42
C VAL A 47 -5.89 9.56 8.33
N LYS A 48 -4.90 10.13 9.03
CA LYS A 48 -5.14 11.17 10.06
C LYS A 48 -5.26 12.59 9.49
N SER A 49 -4.90 12.80 8.23
CA SER A 49 -4.95 14.11 7.60
C SER A 49 -5.14 14.01 6.09
N ARG A 50 -5.73 15.05 5.51
CA ARG A 50 -5.82 15.25 4.05
C ARG A 50 -4.45 15.19 3.36
N SER A 51 -3.41 15.70 4.00
CA SER A 51 -2.04 15.59 3.49
C SER A 51 -1.55 14.14 3.40
N ASP A 52 -1.94 13.29 4.37
CA ASP A 52 -1.65 11.85 4.32
C ASP A 52 -2.46 11.17 3.23
N GLY A 53 -3.73 11.56 3.04
CA GLY A 53 -4.59 11.08 1.95
C GLY A 53 -4.05 11.40 0.57
N ILE A 54 -3.63 12.64 0.31
CA ILE A 54 -3.00 13.05 -0.96
C ILE A 54 -1.73 12.21 -1.20
N ARG A 55 -0.89 12.06 -0.18
CA ARG A 55 0.33 11.26 -0.32
C ARG A 55 0.02 9.77 -0.57
N ALA A 56 -1.07 9.24 -0.03
CA ALA A 56 -1.53 7.88 -0.32
C ALA A 56 -1.98 7.77 -1.79
N ILE A 57 -2.81 8.68 -2.29
CA ILE A 57 -3.24 8.71 -3.70
C ILE A 57 -2.05 8.79 -4.65
N ILE A 58 -1.08 9.66 -4.37
CA ILE A 58 0.13 9.78 -5.21
C ILE A 58 0.88 8.44 -5.28
N ARG A 59 1.05 7.75 -4.15
CA ARG A 59 1.68 6.43 -4.13
C ARG A 59 0.83 5.38 -4.85
N MET A 60 -0.49 5.38 -4.67
CA MET A 60 -1.40 4.50 -5.41
C MET A 60 -1.29 4.71 -6.92
N SER A 61 -1.19 5.96 -7.38
CA SER A 61 -1.02 6.29 -8.79
C SER A 61 0.31 5.80 -9.37
N ALA A 62 1.33 5.64 -8.52
CA ALA A 62 2.62 5.02 -8.85
C ALA A 62 2.63 3.49 -8.68
N GLY A 63 1.46 2.86 -8.49
CA GLY A 63 1.32 1.40 -8.38
C GLY A 63 1.51 0.82 -6.98
N PHE A 64 1.57 1.65 -5.93
CA PHE A 64 1.70 1.16 -4.56
C PHE A 64 0.34 0.82 -3.94
N LEU A 65 0.29 -0.29 -3.20
CA LEU A 65 -0.91 -0.72 -2.50
C LEU A 65 -1.11 0.07 -1.20
N GLU A 66 -2.22 0.81 -1.11
CA GLU A 66 -2.69 1.47 0.11
C GLU A 66 -4.06 0.88 0.45
N PHE A 67 -4.15 0.13 1.55
CA PHE A 67 -5.39 -0.52 1.99
C PHE A 67 -5.95 0.16 3.24
N GLY A 68 -7.27 0.34 3.25
CA GLY A 68 -8.02 0.69 4.46
C GLY A 68 -7.80 -0.31 5.60
N PRO A 69 -8.11 0.07 6.85
CA PRO A 69 -7.96 -0.80 8.02
C PRO A 69 -8.74 -2.11 7.86
N GLU A 70 -9.92 -2.06 7.25
CA GLU A 70 -10.79 -3.22 7.05
C GLU A 70 -10.18 -4.24 6.08
N ASP A 71 -9.80 -3.82 4.87
CA ASP A 71 -9.27 -4.73 3.84
C ASP A 71 -8.01 -5.44 4.30
N ALA A 72 -7.18 -4.77 5.07
CA ALA A 72 -6.00 -5.42 5.59
C ALA A 72 -6.28 -6.35 6.77
N ALA A 73 -7.28 -6.05 7.60
CA ALA A 73 -7.74 -7.01 8.59
C ALA A 73 -8.30 -8.28 7.91
N ARG A 74 -8.95 -8.14 6.75
CA ARG A 74 -9.37 -9.27 5.91
C ARG A 74 -8.16 -10.06 5.38
N LEU A 75 -7.13 -9.38 4.87
CA LEU A 75 -5.88 -10.05 4.42
C LEU A 75 -5.16 -10.78 5.56
N ASP A 76 -5.07 -10.19 6.75
CA ASP A 76 -4.54 -10.85 7.96
C ASP A 76 -5.42 -12.06 8.36
N GLY A 77 -6.73 -11.97 8.16
CA GLY A 77 -7.66 -13.10 8.32
C GLY A 77 -7.33 -14.25 7.37
N ILE A 78 -7.17 -13.96 6.08
CA ILE A 78 -6.82 -14.95 5.05
C ILE A 78 -5.47 -15.62 5.39
N GLN A 79 -4.48 -14.84 5.81
CA GLN A 79 -3.17 -15.37 6.20
C GLN A 79 -3.27 -16.38 7.35
N ARG A 80 -4.11 -16.09 8.35
CA ARG A 80 -4.35 -16.99 9.49
C ARG A 80 -5.06 -18.26 9.06
N GLU A 81 -6.05 -18.18 8.18
CA GLU A 81 -6.74 -19.36 7.66
C GLU A 81 -5.79 -20.24 6.82
N LEU A 82 -4.97 -19.66 5.96
CA LEU A 82 -3.93 -20.39 5.23
C LEU A 82 -2.95 -21.10 6.15
N HIS A 83 -2.61 -20.49 7.30
CA HIS A 83 -1.77 -21.15 8.30
C HIS A 83 -2.47 -22.39 8.89
N LYS A 84 -3.74 -22.28 9.29
CA LYS A 84 -4.52 -23.41 9.81
C LYS A 84 -4.62 -24.55 8.80
N ILE A 85 -4.91 -24.23 7.53
CA ILE A 85 -4.95 -25.22 6.45
C ILE A 85 -3.59 -25.94 6.34
N GLY A 86 -2.48 -25.19 6.35
CA GLY A 86 -1.14 -25.77 6.29
C GLY A 86 -0.83 -26.71 7.47
N VAL A 87 -1.27 -26.35 8.69
CA VAL A 87 -1.14 -27.21 9.87
C VAL A 87 -1.91 -28.51 9.68
N ASN A 88 -3.17 -28.44 9.22
CA ASN A 88 -4.00 -29.62 8.99
C ASN A 88 -3.42 -30.53 7.91
N VAL A 89 -2.94 -29.97 6.80
CA VAL A 89 -2.27 -30.74 5.73
C VAL A 89 -1.03 -31.47 6.28
N ASN A 90 -0.23 -30.81 7.10
CA ASN A 90 0.96 -31.44 7.70
C ASN A 90 0.58 -32.55 8.69
N GLN A 91 -0.50 -32.40 9.45
CA GLN A 91 -1.01 -33.43 10.35
C GLN A 91 -1.50 -34.67 9.57
N ILE A 92 -2.23 -34.46 8.48
CA ILE A 92 -2.70 -35.53 7.59
C ILE A 92 -1.50 -36.32 7.05
N ALA A 93 -0.47 -35.64 6.56
CA ALA A 93 0.75 -36.29 6.07
C ALA A 93 1.46 -37.09 7.16
N LEU A 94 1.56 -36.55 8.38
CA LEU A 94 2.16 -37.25 9.53
C LEU A 94 1.36 -38.47 9.98
N ALA A 95 0.02 -38.39 9.94
CA ALA A 95 -0.85 -39.51 10.27
C ALA A 95 -0.72 -40.65 9.23
N ALA A 96 -0.65 -40.29 7.96
CA ALA A 96 -0.43 -41.25 6.87
C ALA A 96 0.96 -41.91 6.94
N ASN A 97 2.02 -41.14 7.20
CA ASN A 97 3.37 -41.67 7.42
C ASN A 97 3.46 -42.65 8.61
N ARG A 98 2.57 -42.50 9.60
CA ARG A 98 2.48 -43.39 10.77
C ARG A 98 1.54 -44.58 10.56
N GLY A 99 1.02 -44.77 9.34
CA GLY A 99 0.07 -45.84 9.00
C GLY A 99 -1.32 -45.67 9.61
N ARG A 100 -1.65 -44.50 10.16
CA ARG A 100 -2.97 -44.24 10.78
C ARG A 100 -4.03 -43.85 9.77
N VAL A 101 -3.62 -43.48 8.56
CA VAL A 101 -4.48 -43.18 7.42
C VAL A 101 -3.89 -43.87 6.21
N SER A 102 -4.70 -44.65 5.50
CA SER A 102 -4.31 -45.24 4.22
C SER A 102 -4.56 -44.22 3.11
N MET A 103 -3.58 -44.05 2.22
CA MET A 103 -3.67 -43.11 1.11
C MET A 103 -3.23 -43.78 -0.18
N VAL A 104 -3.97 -43.50 -1.25
CA VAL A 104 -3.56 -43.85 -2.62
C VAL A 104 -2.53 -42.85 -3.14
N LYS A 105 -1.81 -43.22 -4.20
CA LYS A 105 -0.70 -42.44 -4.76
C LYS A 105 -1.13 -41.03 -5.15
N GLU A 106 -2.34 -40.87 -5.67
CA GLU A 106 -2.90 -39.59 -6.11
C GLU A 106 -3.15 -38.64 -4.91
N GLN A 107 -3.54 -39.19 -3.77
CA GLN A 107 -3.75 -38.40 -2.54
C GLN A 107 -2.41 -37.93 -1.95
N TRP A 108 -1.37 -38.77 -2.02
CA TRP A 108 -0.01 -38.36 -1.66
C TRP A 108 0.48 -37.22 -2.53
N ALA A 109 0.31 -37.32 -3.85
CA ALA A 109 0.70 -36.25 -4.77
C ALA A 109 -0.01 -34.92 -4.45
N GLY A 110 -1.31 -34.95 -4.15
CA GLY A 110 -2.06 -33.75 -3.76
C GLY A 110 -1.61 -33.14 -2.43
N ILE A 111 -1.30 -33.97 -1.43
CA ILE A 111 -0.76 -33.50 -0.15
C ILE A 111 0.61 -32.86 -0.34
N ASP A 112 1.49 -33.48 -1.12
CA ASP A 112 2.83 -32.96 -1.38
C ASP A 112 2.77 -31.63 -2.14
N GLU A 113 1.87 -31.50 -3.11
CA GLU A 113 1.61 -30.24 -3.81
C GLU A 113 1.14 -29.14 -2.84
N LEU A 114 0.21 -29.44 -1.94
CA LEU A 114 -0.27 -28.49 -0.93
C LEU A 114 0.85 -28.08 0.04
N ARG A 115 1.69 -29.03 0.47
CA ARG A 115 2.84 -28.77 1.35
C ARG A 115 3.90 -27.89 0.69
N LEU A 116 4.04 -28.00 -0.63
CA LEU A 116 4.93 -27.15 -1.41
C LEU A 116 4.35 -25.74 -1.61
N ARG A 117 3.06 -25.64 -1.98
CA ARG A 117 2.45 -24.36 -2.41
C ARG A 117 1.97 -23.48 -1.26
N LEU A 118 1.41 -24.05 -0.18
CA LEU A 118 0.85 -23.26 0.92
C LEU A 118 1.88 -22.35 1.62
N PRO A 119 3.13 -22.79 1.90
CA PRO A 119 4.15 -21.92 2.46
C PRO A 119 4.50 -20.75 1.54
N VAL A 120 4.59 -20.99 0.23
CA VAL A 120 4.88 -19.96 -0.78
C VAL A 120 3.76 -18.93 -0.82
N LEU A 121 2.51 -19.37 -0.95
CA LEU A 121 1.34 -18.49 -0.96
C LEU A 121 1.27 -17.63 0.32
N ARG A 122 1.50 -18.24 1.48
CA ARG A 122 1.56 -17.51 2.75
C ARG A 122 2.68 -16.49 2.77
N ALA A 123 3.87 -16.84 2.27
CA ALA A 123 5.00 -15.92 2.21
C ALA A 123 4.71 -14.72 1.29
N THR A 124 4.13 -14.97 0.10
CA THR A 124 3.69 -13.92 -0.82
C THR A 124 2.65 -13.01 -0.19
N LEU A 125 1.62 -13.57 0.46
CA LEU A 125 0.62 -12.77 1.16
C LEU A 125 1.23 -11.97 2.32
N SER A 126 2.20 -12.55 3.03
CA SER A 126 2.94 -11.86 4.09
C SER A 126 3.78 -10.71 3.54
N GLN A 127 4.32 -10.85 2.32
CA GLN A 127 4.98 -9.76 1.61
C GLN A 127 3.98 -8.67 1.28
N VAL A 128 2.84 -8.98 0.66
CA VAL A 128 1.77 -7.99 0.36
C VAL A 128 1.32 -7.22 1.61
N ILE A 129 1.08 -7.91 2.72
CA ILE A 129 0.72 -7.30 4.02
C ILE A 129 1.90 -6.50 4.58
N SER A 130 3.13 -7.00 4.44
CA SER A 130 4.33 -6.28 4.89
C SER A 130 4.54 -4.99 4.11
N GLU A 131 4.37 -5.00 2.79
CA GLU A 131 4.50 -3.82 1.93
C GLU A 131 3.55 -2.70 2.39
N ARG A 132 2.34 -3.07 2.84
CA ARG A 132 1.43 -2.16 3.57
C ARG A 132 2.05 -1.67 4.89
N ARG A 133 2.49 -2.58 5.77
CA ARG A 133 2.97 -2.25 7.14
C ARG A 133 4.30 -1.49 7.15
N ARG A 134 5.15 -1.67 6.13
CA ARG A 134 6.55 -1.21 6.06
C ARG A 134 6.76 0.13 5.39
N ARG A 135 5.71 0.91 5.11
CA ARG A 135 5.78 2.23 4.46
C ARG A 135 5.88 2.11 2.93
N GLY A 136 4.75 2.36 2.26
CA GLY A 136 4.77 2.83 0.87
C GLY A 136 5.77 3.98 0.67
N VAL A 137 6.07 4.77 1.70
CA VAL A 137 7.10 5.82 1.69
C VAL A 137 8.53 5.30 1.45
N THR A 138 8.95 4.18 2.05
CA THR A 138 10.34 3.70 1.87
C THR A 138 10.55 3.13 0.48
N LEU A 139 9.58 2.37 -0.02
CA LEU A 139 9.64 1.82 -1.36
C LEU A 139 9.40 2.89 -2.43
N TYR A 140 8.48 3.83 -2.20
CA TYR A 140 8.31 4.99 -3.06
C TYR A 140 9.59 5.84 -3.10
N ARG A 141 10.29 6.04 -1.97
CA ARG A 141 11.60 6.72 -1.96
C ARG A 141 12.65 5.97 -2.77
N LYS A 142 12.70 4.63 -2.69
CA LYS A 142 13.59 3.80 -3.53
C LYS A 142 13.22 3.88 -5.01
N PHE A 143 11.94 3.70 -5.34
CA PHE A 143 11.39 3.83 -6.69
C PHE A 143 11.73 5.20 -7.30
N VAL A 144 11.51 6.29 -6.55
CA VAL A 144 11.87 7.64 -6.97
C VAL A 144 13.37 7.76 -7.21
N ALA A 145 14.22 7.21 -6.34
CA ALA A 145 15.68 7.24 -6.53
C ALA A 145 16.14 6.43 -7.76
N GLU A 146 15.50 5.29 -8.04
CA GLU A 146 15.78 4.44 -9.21
C GLU A 146 15.31 5.07 -10.53
N HIS A 147 14.19 5.81 -10.52
CA HIS A 147 13.63 6.46 -11.71
C HIS A 147 14.21 7.86 -11.96
N GLN A 148 14.70 8.56 -10.94
CA GLN A 148 15.46 9.81 -11.10
C GLN A 148 16.84 9.60 -11.75
N GLY A 149 17.39 8.38 -11.71
CA GLY A 149 18.60 8.00 -12.43
C GLY A 149 18.43 7.86 -13.95
N HIS A 150 17.19 7.85 -14.47
CA HIS A 150 16.89 7.70 -15.89
C HIS A 150 16.49 9.02 -16.58
N GLN A 151 16.43 10.13 -15.86
CA GLN A 151 16.17 11.47 -16.42
C GLN A 151 17.35 12.42 -16.17
N VAL A 152 18.55 12.02 -16.58
CA VAL A 152 19.60 12.97 -16.96
C VAL A 152 20.30 12.39 -18.19
N GLY A 153 19.86 12.88 -19.35
CA GLY A 153 20.38 12.60 -20.69
C GLY A 153 19.74 13.57 -21.66
#